data_AF-A0A0K2RF62-F1
#
_entry.id   AF-A0A0K2RF62-F1
#
_cell.length_a   1.000
_cell.length_b   1.000
_cell.length_c   1.000
_cell.angle_alpha   90.00
_cell.angle_beta   90.00
_cell.angle_gamma   90.00
#
_symmetry.space_group_name_H-M   'P 1'
#
loop_
_entity.id
_entity.type
_entity.pdbx_description
1 polymer ?
#
loop_
_entity_poly.entity_id
_entity_poly.type
_entity_poly.pdbx_seq_one_letter_code
_entity_poly.pdbx_strand_id
1 'polypeptide(L)'
;MVLAERADAGWSAWLDGRQLSPTTSGWAQAFTLPSAGGEIEIRYTTVWEPWLSILQAVVIGLTVLLAIPMPARRPKAGLLKEQNSLRKEYSSV
;
A
#
# COMPACT_ATOMS: atom_id res chain seq x y z
N MET A 1 31.82 12.87 8.00
CA MET A 1 31.47 12.69 6.58
C MET A 1 30.30 13.60 6.24
N VAL A 2 30.27 14.17 5.03
CA VAL A 2 29.15 14.99 4.54
C VAL A 2 28.57 14.32 3.28
N LEU A 3 27.25 14.20 3.25
CA LEU A 3 26.48 13.68 2.12
C LEU A 3 25.89 14.87 1.36
N ALA A 4 26.02 14.90 0.03
CA ALA A 4 25.55 16.02 -0.80
C ALA A 4 24.01 16.06 -0.98
N GLU A 5 23.27 15.62 0.03
CA GLU A 5 21.81 15.56 0.05
C GLU A 5 21.24 16.39 1.19
N ARG A 6 20.01 16.87 1.04
CA ARG A 6 19.34 17.68 2.06
C ARG A 6 19.27 16.90 3.37
N ALA A 7 19.59 17.58 4.47
CA ALA A 7 19.40 17.01 5.81
C ALA A 7 17.94 16.57 6.00
N ASP A 8 17.75 15.28 6.22
CA ASP A 8 16.43 14.63 6.31
C ASP A 8 16.50 13.48 7.32
N ALA A 9 15.44 13.32 8.11
CA ALA A 9 15.36 12.32 9.17
C ALA A 9 15.33 10.86 8.65
N GLY A 10 15.10 10.67 7.35
CA GLY A 10 15.15 9.35 6.70
C GLY A 10 16.56 8.80 6.52
N TRP A 11 17.61 9.61 6.64
CA TRP A 11 18.99 9.13 6.50
C TRP A 11 19.54 8.52 7.79
N SER A 12 20.06 7.29 7.68
CA SER A 12 20.78 6.61 8.75
C SER A 12 22.09 6.04 8.21
N ALA A 13 23.13 6.04 9.04
CA ALA A 13 24.43 5.48 8.69
C ALA A 13 24.96 4.58 9.80
N TRP A 14 25.69 3.54 9.42
CA TRP A 14 26.36 2.60 10.31
C TRP A 14 27.83 2.46 9.90
N LEU A 15 28.69 2.22 10.89
CA LEU A 15 30.08 1.84 10.71
C LEU A 15 30.29 0.47 11.34
N ASP A 16 30.64 -0.52 10.54
CA ASP A 16 30.81 -1.92 10.99
C ASP A 16 29.61 -2.41 11.85
N GLY A 17 28.39 -2.04 11.43
CA GLY A 17 27.14 -2.38 12.13
C GLY A 17 26.78 -1.48 13.33
N ARG A 18 27.62 -0.53 13.74
CA ARG A 18 27.31 0.43 14.80
C ARG A 18 26.71 1.72 14.22
N GLN A 19 25.55 2.11 14.70
CA GLN A 19 24.85 3.31 14.21
C GLN A 19 25.66 4.58 14.53
N LEU A 20 25.81 5.44 13.53
CA LEU A 20 26.47 6.74 13.63
C LEU A 20 25.47 7.83 14.03
N SER A 21 25.94 8.82 14.78
CA SER A 21 25.12 9.98 15.13
C SER A 21 24.94 10.89 13.90
N PRO A 22 23.69 11.17 13.49
CA PRO A 22 23.41 12.14 12.44
C PRO A 22 23.77 13.55 12.91
N THR A 23 24.32 14.34 12.00
CA THR A 23 24.63 15.76 12.18
C THR A 23 24.39 16.50 10.87
N THR A 24 24.66 17.80 10.80
CA THR A 24 24.48 18.60 9.59
C THR A 24 25.73 19.40 9.28
N SER A 25 25.97 19.63 7.99
CA SER A 25 26.99 20.55 7.50
C SER A 25 26.34 21.57 6.58
N GLY A 26 25.87 22.68 7.16
CA GLY A 26 25.05 23.65 6.44
C GLY A 26 23.70 23.03 6.01
N TRP A 27 23.49 22.87 4.71
CA TRP A 27 22.28 22.27 4.13
C TRP A 27 22.37 20.74 3.99
N ALA A 28 23.59 20.20 4.09
CA ALA A 28 23.92 18.82 3.79
C ALA A 28 23.78 17.91 5.02
N GLN A 29 23.27 16.69 4.81
CA GLN A 29 23.28 15.64 5.83
C GLN A 29 24.73 15.24 6.13
N ALA A 30 25.06 15.02 7.40
CA ALA A 30 26.39 14.58 7.80
C ALA A 30 26.31 13.51 8.90
N PHE A 31 27.41 12.80 9.10
CA PHE A 31 27.55 11.82 10.17
C PHE A 31 28.90 11.97 10.85
N THR A 32 28.90 11.87 12.18
CA THR A 32 30.13 11.87 12.99
C THR A 32 30.81 10.52 12.83
N LEU A 33 32.03 10.51 12.30
CA LEU A 33 32.84 9.30 12.19
C LEU A 33 33.78 9.20 13.41
N PRO A 34 33.87 8.03 14.06
CA PRO A 34 34.95 7.76 15.00
C PRO A 34 36.31 7.71 14.26
N SER A 35 37.41 7.74 15.02
CA SER A 35 38.77 7.67 14.47
C SER A 35 39.11 6.31 13.84
N ALA A 36 38.30 5.28 14.11
CA ALA A 36 38.42 3.97 13.48
C ALA A 36 37.84 4.01 12.06
N GLY A 37 38.59 3.48 11.09
CA GLY A 37 38.09 3.19 9.74
C GLY A 37 37.31 1.87 9.72
N GLY A 38 36.53 1.65 8.67
CA GLY A 38 35.68 0.48 8.52
C GLY A 38 34.71 0.60 7.33
N GLU A 39 33.79 -0.34 7.22
CA GLU A 39 32.75 -0.32 6.21
C GLU A 39 31.59 0.58 6.65
N ILE A 40 31.20 1.51 5.78
CA ILE A 40 30.10 2.44 6.02
C ILE A 40 28.89 1.99 5.23
N GLU A 41 27.80 1.69 5.92
CA GLU A 41 26.50 1.45 5.32
C GLU A 41 25.62 2.70 5.49
N ILE A 42 24.99 3.15 4.42
CA ILE A 42 24.06 4.29 4.43
C ILE A 42 22.71 3.80 3.92
N ARG A 43 21.67 4.06 4.70
CA ARG A 43 20.29 3.69 4.35
C ARG A 43 19.39 4.91 4.42
N TYR A 44 18.49 4.99 3.44
CA TYR A 44 17.38 5.94 3.46
C TYR A 44 16.10 5.17 3.81
N THR A 45 15.45 5.53 4.91
CA THR A 45 14.12 5.03 5.28
C THR A 45 13.09 6.12 4.99
N THR A 46 12.11 5.81 4.16
CA THR A 46 10.99 6.74 3.93
C THR A 46 9.92 6.49 4.99
N VAL A 47 9.46 7.55 5.66
CA VAL A 47 8.36 7.46 6.64
C VAL A 47 7.04 6.96 6.04
N TRP A 48 6.95 6.95 4.70
CA TRP A 48 5.78 6.50 3.94
C TRP A 48 5.76 4.99 3.70
N GLU A 49 6.88 4.28 3.87
CA GLU A 49 6.95 2.83 3.60
C GLU A 49 5.93 2.00 4.39
N PRO A 50 5.72 2.24 5.69
CA PRO A 50 4.68 1.55 6.46
C PRO A 50 3.28 1.85 5.92
N TRP A 51 3.02 3.10 5.53
CA TRP A 51 1.73 3.51 4.98
C TRP A 51 1.44 2.90 3.61
N LEU A 52 2.45 2.84 2.74
CA LEU A 52 2.35 2.16 1.45
C LEU A 52 2.08 0.67 1.62
N SER A 53 2.72 0.03 2.61
CA SER A 53 2.48 -1.38 2.94
C SER A 53 1.05 -1.63 3.43
N ILE A 54 0.52 -0.75 4.29
CA ILE A 54 -0.88 -0.80 4.73
C ILE A 54 -1.82 -0.61 3.54
N LEU A 55 -1.57 0.40 2.70
CA LEU A 55 -2.38 0.66 1.51
C LEU A 55 -2.40 -0.55 0.56
N GLN A 56 -1.23 -1.17 0.34
CA GLN A 56 -1.11 -2.37 -0.47
C GLN A 56 -1.93 -3.53 0.12
N ALA A 57 -1.84 -3.76 1.42
CA ALA A 57 -2.63 -4.79 2.10
C ALA A 57 -4.14 -4.54 1.96
N VAL A 58 -4.59 -3.29 2.07
CA VAL A 58 -5.99 -2.89 1.86
C VAL A 58 -6.43 -3.20 0.42
N VAL A 59 -5.65 -2.81 -0.58
CA VAL A 59 -5.96 -3.08 -2.00
C VAL A 59 -6.07 -4.58 -2.28
N ILE A 60 -5.15 -5.38 -1.74
CA ILE A 60 -5.21 -6.85 -1.86
C ILE A 60 -6.48 -7.38 -1.20
N GLY A 61 -6.80 -6.93 0.01
CA GLY A 61 -8.02 -7.32 0.72
C GLY A 61 -9.29 -7.00 -0.06
N LEU A 62 -9.39 -5.78 -0.59
CA LEU A 62 -10.51 -5.37 -1.44
C LEU A 62 -10.61 -6.20 -2.72
N THR A 63 -9.48 -6.51 -3.35
CA THR A 63 -9.42 -7.34 -4.55
C THR A 63 -9.95 -8.74 -4.26
N VAL A 64 -9.53 -9.35 -3.14
CA VAL A 64 -10.02 -10.66 -2.70
C VAL A 64 -11.53 -10.60 -2.43
N LEU A 65 -12.01 -9.56 -1.75
CA LEU A 65 -13.45 -9.38 -1.48
C LEU A 65 -14.27 -9.26 -2.77
N LEU A 66 -13.79 -8.50 -3.75
CA LEU A 66 -14.44 -8.35 -5.07
C LEU A 66 -14.37 -9.62 -5.90
N ALA A 67 -13.33 -10.44 -5.72
CA ALA A 67 -13.20 -11.72 -6.39
C ALA A 67 -14.17 -12.78 -5.85
N ILE A 68 -14.80 -12.55 -4.68
CA ILE A 68 -15.84 -13.47 -4.16
C ILE A 68 -17.05 -13.42 -5.10
N PRO A 69 -17.40 -14.53 -5.77
CA PRO A 69 -18.55 -14.56 -6.67
C PRO A 69 -19.82 -14.35 -5.85
N MET A 70 -20.46 -13.20 -6.04
CA MET A 70 -21.76 -12.95 -5.44
C MET A 70 -22.78 -13.88 -6.10
N PRO A 71 -23.58 -14.64 -5.33
CA PRO A 71 -24.68 -15.39 -5.89
C PRO A 71 -25.61 -14.39 -6.58
N ALA A 72 -25.65 -14.44 -7.91
CA ALA A 72 -26.55 -13.62 -8.70
C ALA A 72 -27.97 -13.87 -8.17
N ARG A 73 -28.58 -12.83 -7.59
CA ARG A 73 -29.99 -12.88 -7.23
C ARG A 73 -30.76 -13.08 -8.52
N ARG A 74 -31.10 -14.34 -8.83
CA ARG A 74 -31.96 -14.66 -9.98
C ARG A 74 -33.20 -13.78 -9.82
N PRO A 75 -33.49 -12.84 -10.75
CA PRO A 75 -34.79 -12.21 -10.79
C PRO A 75 -35.81 -13.35 -10.83
N LYS A 76 -36.83 -13.32 -9.96
CA LYS A 76 -37.88 -14.34 -9.92
C LYS A 76 -38.61 -14.36 -11.27
N ALA A 77 -38.06 -15.08 -12.23
CA ALA A 77 -38.64 -15.31 -13.56
C ALA A 77 -39.98 -16.06 -13.48
N GLY A 78 -40.35 -16.57 -12.30
CA GLY A 78 -41.66 -17.15 -12.03
C GLY A 78 -42.81 -16.13 -12.03
N LEU A 79 -42.57 -14.87 -11.63
CA LEU A 79 -43.67 -13.92 -11.42
C LEU A 79 -44.11 -13.19 -12.70
N LEU A 80 -43.23 -13.14 -13.72
CA LEU A 80 -43.59 -12.63 -15.06
C LEU A 80 -44.29 -13.67 -15.94
N LYS A 81 -44.05 -14.97 -15.70
CA LYS A 81 -44.63 -16.03 -16.54
C LYS A 81 -46.14 -16.17 -16.32
N GLU A 82 -46.59 -15.96 -15.09
CA GLU A 82 -47.99 -16.10 -14.68
C GLU A 82 -48.89 -14.99 -15.24
N GLN A 83 -48.39 -13.75 -15.33
CA GLN A 83 -49.16 -12.65 -15.93
C GLN A 83 -49.36 -12.82 -17.44
N ASN A 84 -48.36 -13.38 -18.13
CA ASN A 84 -48.43 -13.60 -19.57
C ASN A 84 -49.35 -14.78 -19.95
N SER A 85 -49.50 -15.79 -19.08
CA SER A 85 -50.47 -16.87 -19.30
C SER A 85 -51.90 -16.38 -19.10
N LEU A 86 -52.16 -15.63 -18.01
CA LEU A 86 -53.50 -15.09 -17.73
C LEU A 86 -53.95 -14.10 -18.82
N ARG A 87 -53.04 -13.24 -19.30
CA ARG A 87 -53.36 -12.30 -20.39
C ARG A 87 -53.67 -13.00 -21.73
N LYS A 88 -53.07 -14.16 -22.00
CA LYS A 88 -53.37 -14.94 -23.21
C LYS A 88 -54.74 -15.61 -23.12
N GLU A 89 -55.09 -16.11 -21.95
CA GLU A 89 -56.35 -16.82 -21.70
C GLU A 89 -57.57 -15.88 -21.78
N TYR A 90 -57.43 -14.63 -21.32
CA TYR A 90 -58.48 -13.61 -21.46
C TYR A 90 -58.63 -13.04 -22.89
N SER A 91 -57.63 -13.20 -23.75
CA SER A 91 -57.65 -12.70 -25.13
C SER A 91 -58.18 -13.72 -26.15
N SER A 92 -58.52 -14.92 -25.70
CA SER A 92 -58.98 -16.03 -26.54
C SER A 92 -60.46 -16.39 -26.37
N VAL A 93 -61.26 -15.50 -25.75
CA VAL A 93 -62.71 -15.65 -25.60
C VAL A 93 -63.43 -14.61 -26.45
#